data_AF-A0A8D0D2Q7-F1
#
_entry.id   AF-A0A8D0D2Q7-F1
#
_cell.length_a   1.000
_cell.length_b   1.000
_cell.length_c   1.000
_cell.angle_alpha   90.00
_cell.angle_beta   90.00
_cell.angle_gamma   90.00
#
_symmetry.space_group_name_H-M   'P 1'
#
loop_
_entity.id
_entity.type
_entity.pdbx_description
1 polymer ?
#
loop_
_entity_poly.entity_id
_entity_poly.type
_entity_poly.pdbx_seq_one_letter_code
_entity_poly.pdbx_strand_id
1 'polypeptide(L)'
;MNRLHHPKLVQCLAAYETCSEMVMVMEYIEGGELFERIVDDNYEHTEPTSARYMQQILEGMQYVHKQNIVHLDLKPENIICMDTTGTRIKIIDFGLARELEEGKPLMVMHGTPEFVAPEVINYESVGLETDMWSIGVICFVLLSGESPFQGNNDAETLALVTAASFEFDQESFEDISDQAKDFISSLLKKDRRCRLSCTKALAHPWMASFTPLNRRPTKSLKKEKMRRFLAKRKWKPCFRFIHHHHPSHPEPGWSQEAEEAIQSLDKQLQSEPRFQRALKDATLPKGATARLTCLVNGYPQPQVKWLQNEKPVSESNRVTMEQHEDGLCSLVLAGLEPSDSGVYVCRASNKLGEAMCSAKLKVEM
;
A
#
# COMPACT_ATOMS: atom_id res chain seq x y z
N MET A 1 4.52 -13.36 -8.78
CA MET A 1 4.41 -14.36 -7.69
C MET A 1 4.98 -15.73 -8.06
N ASN A 2 4.77 -16.27 -9.27
CA ASN A 2 5.22 -17.64 -9.65
C ASN A 2 6.74 -17.92 -9.58
N ARG A 3 7.59 -16.89 -9.40
CA ARG A 3 9.06 -17.04 -9.22
C ARG A 3 9.47 -17.02 -7.74
N LEU A 4 8.55 -16.71 -6.83
CA LEU A 4 8.80 -16.54 -5.40
C LEU A 4 8.30 -17.75 -4.60
N HIS A 5 9.21 -18.67 -4.28
CA HIS A 5 8.93 -19.87 -3.51
C HIS A 5 9.64 -19.83 -2.15
N HIS A 6 8.90 -19.48 -1.11
CA HIS A 6 9.45 -19.38 0.24
C HIS A 6 8.36 -19.62 1.29
N PRO A 7 8.64 -20.33 2.41
CA PRO A 7 7.64 -20.67 3.42
C PRO A 7 7.03 -19.46 4.15
N LYS A 8 7.61 -18.26 4.01
CA LYS A 8 7.09 -17.01 4.58
C LYS A 8 6.29 -16.17 3.58
N LEU A 9 6.08 -16.64 2.36
CA LEU A 9 5.32 -15.95 1.32
C LEU A 9 4.17 -16.84 0.87
N VAL A 10 3.02 -16.24 0.58
CA VAL A 10 1.89 -16.95 -0.04
C VAL A 10 2.31 -17.48 -1.42
N GLN A 11 1.80 -18.65 -1.79
CA GLN A 11 2.02 -19.22 -3.10
C GLN A 11 0.84 -18.94 -4.03
N CYS A 12 1.11 -18.48 -5.25
CA CYS A 12 0.15 -18.50 -6.33
C CYS A 12 0.24 -19.88 -7.00
N LEU A 13 -0.84 -20.66 -6.90
CA LEU A 13 -0.90 -22.04 -7.37
C LEU A 13 -1.26 -22.12 -8.85
N ALA A 14 -2.13 -21.22 -9.32
CA ALA A 14 -2.50 -21.08 -10.72
C ALA A 14 -2.99 -19.66 -11.01
N ALA A 15 -2.93 -19.25 -12.28
CA ALA A 15 -3.55 -18.03 -12.77
C ALA A 15 -4.26 -18.33 -14.09
N TYR A 16 -5.47 -17.81 -14.23
CA TYR A 16 -6.30 -17.92 -15.42
C TYR A 16 -6.69 -16.54 -15.89
N GLU A 17 -6.70 -16.33 -17.20
CA GLU A 17 -7.09 -15.07 -17.81
C GLU A 17 -8.30 -15.33 -18.72
N THR A 18 -9.33 -14.50 -18.58
CA THR A 18 -10.48 -14.46 -19.46
C THR A 18 -10.47 -13.14 -20.25
N CYS A 19 -11.45 -12.94 -21.14
CA CYS A 19 -11.53 -11.69 -21.91
C CYS A 19 -11.80 -10.43 -21.06
N SER A 20 -12.23 -10.58 -19.81
CA SER A 20 -12.59 -9.46 -18.94
C SER A 20 -12.00 -9.54 -17.53
N GLU A 21 -11.41 -10.66 -17.14
CA GLU A 21 -11.02 -10.91 -15.75
C GLU A 21 -9.73 -11.73 -15.65
N MET A 22 -8.97 -11.50 -14.58
CA MET A 22 -7.86 -12.34 -14.17
C MET A 22 -8.23 -13.07 -12.87
N VAL A 23 -8.14 -14.40 -12.88
CA VAL A 23 -8.43 -15.25 -11.72
C VAL A 23 -7.12 -15.84 -11.21
N MET A 24 -6.75 -15.50 -9.97
CA MET A 24 -5.58 -16.07 -9.30
C MET A 24 -6.03 -17.09 -8.25
N VAL A 25 -5.53 -18.31 -8.36
CA VAL A 25 -5.70 -19.37 -7.34
C VAL A 25 -4.52 -19.32 -6.40
N MET A 26 -4.78 -18.92 -5.16
CA MET A 26 -3.76 -18.74 -4.12
C MET A 26 -3.79 -19.90 -3.12
N GLU A 27 -2.65 -20.14 -2.45
CA GLU A 27 -2.58 -21.00 -1.28
C GLU A 27 -3.59 -20.53 -0.22
N TYR A 28 -4.40 -21.46 0.27
CA TYR A 28 -5.35 -21.19 1.34
C TYR A 28 -4.63 -21.08 2.69
N ILE A 29 -4.96 -20.04 3.47
CA ILE A 29 -4.40 -19.79 4.79
C ILE A 29 -5.55 -19.50 5.77
N GLU A 30 -5.61 -20.25 6.87
CA GLU A 30 -6.75 -20.24 7.79
C GLU A 30 -6.68 -19.15 8.88
N GLY A 31 -5.47 -18.75 9.30
CA GLY A 31 -5.30 -18.02 10.56
C GLY A 31 -5.70 -16.54 10.58
N GLY A 32 -5.99 -15.92 9.44
CA GLY A 32 -6.36 -14.50 9.39
C GLY A 32 -5.23 -13.52 9.75
N GLU A 33 -5.56 -12.23 9.85
CA GLU A 33 -4.59 -11.14 10.00
C GLU A 33 -3.82 -11.21 11.33
N LEU A 34 -2.50 -11.01 11.29
CA LEU A 34 -1.63 -11.05 12.48
C LEU A 34 -2.07 -10.05 13.56
N PHE A 35 -2.41 -8.83 13.16
CA PHE A 35 -2.73 -7.79 14.13
C PHE A 35 -4.08 -8.01 14.81
N GLU A 36 -5.05 -8.59 14.10
CA GLU A 36 -6.33 -9.01 14.71
C GLU A 36 -6.12 -10.10 15.76
N ARG A 37 -5.17 -11.02 15.53
CA ARG A 37 -4.78 -12.00 16.55
C ARG A 37 -4.17 -11.37 17.79
N ILE A 38 -3.28 -10.40 17.60
CA ILE A 38 -2.58 -9.78 18.72
C ILE A 38 -3.57 -9.11 19.68
N VAL A 39 -4.66 -8.55 19.15
CA VAL A 39 -5.68 -7.87 19.98
C VAL A 39 -6.70 -8.82 20.62
N ASP A 40 -6.69 -10.12 20.29
CA ASP A 40 -7.53 -11.13 20.94
C ASP A 40 -7.19 -11.25 22.44
N ASP A 41 -8.19 -11.24 23.31
CA ASP A 41 -8.00 -11.28 24.76
C ASP A 41 -7.31 -12.58 25.24
N ASN A 42 -7.44 -13.68 24.48
CA ASN A 42 -6.85 -14.97 24.80
C ASN A 42 -5.40 -15.11 24.32
N TYR A 43 -4.90 -14.17 23.52
CA TYR A 43 -3.55 -14.23 22.96
C TYR A 43 -2.55 -13.43 23.81
N GLU A 44 -1.55 -14.05 24.42
CA GLU A 44 -0.54 -13.30 25.18
C GLU A 44 0.51 -12.68 24.24
N HIS A 45 0.47 -11.36 24.07
CA HIS A 45 1.40 -10.63 23.20
C HIS A 45 2.51 -9.98 24.01
N THR A 46 3.75 -10.29 23.68
CA THR A 46 4.96 -9.86 24.39
C THR A 46 6.02 -9.36 23.41
N GLU A 47 7.04 -8.64 23.91
CA GLU A 47 8.18 -8.23 23.09
C GLU A 47 8.90 -9.41 22.40
N PRO A 48 9.18 -10.56 23.06
CA PRO A 48 9.74 -11.74 22.40
C PRO A 48 8.85 -12.30 21.28
N THR A 49 7.52 -12.28 21.44
CA THR A 49 6.62 -12.70 20.35
C THR A 49 6.65 -11.72 19.18
N SER A 50 6.74 -10.41 19.44
CA SER A 50 6.97 -9.40 18.40
C SER A 50 8.27 -9.64 17.64
N ALA A 51 9.38 -9.88 18.35
CA ALA A 51 10.66 -10.20 17.73
C ALA A 51 10.57 -11.46 16.83
N ARG A 52 9.83 -12.49 17.26
CA ARG A 52 9.59 -13.70 16.45
C ARG A 52 8.76 -13.42 15.19
N TYR A 53 7.77 -12.54 15.24
CA TYR A 53 7.04 -12.13 14.04
C TYR A 53 7.94 -11.31 13.11
N MET A 54 8.70 -10.37 13.65
CA MET A 54 9.64 -9.55 12.88
C MET A 54 10.73 -10.39 12.21
N GLN A 55 11.26 -11.41 12.89
CA GLN A 55 12.20 -12.37 12.30
C GLN A 55 11.61 -13.04 11.05
N GLN A 56 10.35 -13.50 11.12
CA GLN A 56 9.70 -14.17 9.99
C GLN A 56 9.42 -13.23 8.81
N ILE A 57 9.04 -11.97 9.11
CA ILE A 57 8.87 -10.93 8.08
C ILE A 57 10.21 -10.69 7.38
N LEU A 58 11.29 -10.52 8.15
CA LEU A 58 12.64 -10.31 7.62
C LEU A 58 13.17 -11.51 6.83
N GLU A 59 12.89 -12.74 7.25
CA GLU A 59 13.25 -13.96 6.51
C GLU A 59 12.55 -13.97 5.14
N GLY A 60 11.25 -13.67 5.11
CA GLY A 60 10.49 -13.55 3.86
C GLY A 60 11.04 -12.45 2.95
N MET A 61 11.27 -11.26 3.50
CA MET A 61 11.75 -10.12 2.74
C MET A 61 13.21 -10.25 2.31
N GLN A 62 14.07 -10.92 3.09
CA GLN A 62 15.43 -11.23 2.66
C GLN A 62 15.41 -12.10 1.40
N TYR A 63 14.51 -13.09 1.32
CA TYR A 63 14.37 -13.92 0.13
C TYR A 63 13.94 -13.09 -1.09
N VAL A 64 12.95 -12.21 -0.93
CA VAL A 64 12.47 -11.31 -2.00
C VAL A 64 13.59 -10.36 -2.46
N HIS A 65 14.29 -9.72 -1.51
CA HIS A 65 15.40 -8.79 -1.79
C HIS A 65 16.58 -9.47 -2.49
N LYS A 66 16.88 -10.74 -2.20
CA LYS A 66 17.92 -11.51 -2.90
C LYS A 66 17.62 -11.72 -4.39
N GLN A 67 16.36 -11.60 -4.80
CA GLN A 67 15.94 -11.64 -6.20
C GLN A 67 15.88 -10.25 -6.84
N ASN A 68 16.40 -9.22 -6.16
CA ASN A 68 16.35 -7.83 -6.58
C ASN A 68 14.92 -7.29 -6.76
N ILE A 69 13.97 -7.79 -5.96
CA ILE A 69 12.58 -7.35 -5.96
C ILE A 69 12.32 -6.46 -4.75
N VAL A 70 11.64 -5.34 -4.97
CA VAL A 70 11.08 -4.47 -3.92
C VAL A 70 9.58 -4.72 -3.80
N HIS A 71 9.05 -4.78 -2.57
CA HIS A 71 7.64 -5.11 -2.30
C HIS A 71 6.71 -3.90 -2.40
N LEU A 72 7.13 -2.73 -1.87
CA LEU A 72 6.45 -1.43 -1.93
C LEU A 72 5.11 -1.30 -1.18
N ASP A 73 4.46 -2.40 -0.82
CA ASP A 73 3.21 -2.40 -0.04
C ASP A 73 3.27 -3.23 1.25
N LEU A 74 4.39 -3.20 1.99
CA LEU A 74 4.44 -3.89 3.28
C LEU A 74 3.62 -3.13 4.32
N LYS A 75 2.56 -3.77 4.82
CA LYS A 75 1.66 -3.23 5.84
C LYS A 75 1.02 -4.35 6.65
N PRO A 76 0.47 -4.05 7.84
CA PRO A 76 -0.17 -5.04 8.72
C PRO A 76 -1.18 -5.99 8.05
N GLU A 77 -2.00 -5.51 7.12
CA GLU A 77 -3.02 -6.30 6.41
C GLU A 77 -2.40 -7.41 5.55
N ASN A 78 -1.16 -7.18 5.09
CA ASN A 78 -0.47 -8.08 4.19
C ASN A 78 0.29 -9.18 4.95
N ILE A 79 0.08 -9.32 6.27
CA ILE A 79 0.72 -10.31 7.13
C ILE A 79 -0.36 -11.19 7.78
N ILE A 80 -0.45 -12.43 7.30
CA ILE A 80 -1.45 -13.40 7.72
C ILE A 80 -0.78 -14.51 8.54
N CYS A 81 -1.45 -14.94 9.59
CA CYS A 81 -1.04 -16.09 10.35
C CYS A 81 -1.48 -17.40 9.68
N MET A 82 -0.61 -18.41 9.71
CA MET A 82 -0.88 -19.66 8.99
C MET A 82 -2.03 -20.48 9.56
N ASP A 83 -2.13 -20.51 10.89
CA ASP A 83 -3.08 -21.30 11.66
C ASP A 83 -3.59 -20.45 12.83
N THR A 84 -4.67 -20.85 13.49
CA THR A 84 -5.37 -20.03 14.52
C THR A 84 -4.62 -19.94 15.85
N THR A 85 -3.69 -20.85 16.14
CA THR A 85 -3.05 -20.99 17.46
C THR A 85 -1.54 -20.79 17.46
N GLY A 86 -0.88 -21.03 16.34
CA GLY A 86 0.56 -20.91 16.19
C GLY A 86 1.03 -19.49 15.87
N THR A 87 2.35 -19.35 15.84
CA THR A 87 3.02 -18.07 15.61
C THR A 87 3.61 -17.96 14.20
N ARG A 88 3.25 -18.87 13.29
CA ARG A 88 3.77 -18.84 11.92
C ARG A 88 2.98 -17.85 11.08
N ILE A 89 3.69 -17.05 10.30
CA ILE A 89 3.08 -16.03 9.43
C ILE A 89 3.56 -16.16 7.98
N LYS A 90 2.76 -15.61 7.07
CA LYS A 90 3.08 -15.41 5.66
C LYS A 90 2.74 -13.99 5.23
N ILE A 91 3.53 -13.47 4.30
CA ILE A 91 3.24 -12.24 3.56
C ILE A 91 2.38 -12.62 2.35
N ILE A 92 1.26 -11.92 2.14
CA ILE A 92 0.20 -12.39 1.23
C ILE A 92 -0.06 -11.54 -0.02
N ASP A 93 0.42 -10.30 -0.10
CA ASP A 93 0.09 -9.40 -1.21
C ASP A 93 1.35 -8.82 -1.83
N PHE A 94 1.58 -9.13 -3.10
CA PHE A 94 2.71 -8.64 -3.89
C PHE A 94 2.25 -7.81 -5.10
N GLY A 95 1.03 -7.28 -5.09
CA GLY A 95 0.45 -6.56 -6.23
C GLY A 95 1.28 -5.35 -6.70
N LEU A 96 1.95 -4.68 -5.76
CA LEU A 96 2.83 -3.54 -6.05
C LEU A 96 4.31 -3.93 -6.21
N ALA A 97 4.67 -5.20 -6.04
CA ALA A 97 6.06 -5.61 -6.09
C ALA A 97 6.67 -5.40 -7.48
N ARG A 98 7.94 -4.99 -7.55
CA ARG A 98 8.66 -4.71 -8.80
C ARG A 98 10.09 -5.26 -8.73
N GLU A 99 10.55 -5.83 -9.83
CA GLU A 99 11.97 -6.15 -10.02
C GLU A 99 12.72 -4.84 -10.28
N LEU A 100 13.82 -4.61 -9.55
CA LEU A 100 14.68 -3.46 -9.78
C LEU A 100 15.60 -3.77 -10.97
N GLU A 101 15.69 -2.84 -11.90
CA GLU A 101 16.59 -2.96 -13.05
C GLU A 101 17.81 -2.06 -12.84
N GLU A 102 19.01 -2.60 -13.10
CA GLU A 102 20.25 -1.85 -12.93
C GLU A 102 20.27 -0.61 -13.85
N GLY A 103 20.59 0.55 -13.27
CA GLY A 103 20.64 1.82 -14.00
C GLY A 103 19.29 2.43 -14.37
N LYS A 104 18.16 1.81 -14.03
CA LYS A 104 16.82 2.37 -14.28
C LYS A 104 16.17 2.81 -12.96
N PRO A 105 16.04 4.12 -12.71
CA PRO A 105 15.35 4.59 -11.51
C PRO A 105 13.88 4.21 -11.56
N LEU A 106 13.37 3.68 -10.45
CA LEU A 106 11.96 3.35 -10.27
C LEU A 106 11.33 4.40 -9.34
N MET A 107 10.35 5.16 -9.82
CA MET A 107 9.60 6.14 -9.00
C MET A 107 8.14 5.67 -8.92
N VAL A 108 7.58 5.68 -7.72
CA VAL A 108 6.20 5.25 -7.44
C VAL A 108 5.53 6.23 -6.47
N MET A 109 4.21 6.34 -6.53
CA MET A 109 3.39 7.16 -5.62
C MET A 109 2.18 6.36 -5.15
N HIS A 110 2.42 5.22 -4.53
CA HIS A 110 1.38 4.32 -4.03
C HIS A 110 1.65 3.96 -2.57
N GLY A 111 0.62 3.55 -1.85
CA GLY A 111 0.70 3.09 -0.46
C GLY A 111 -0.13 3.93 0.53
N THR A 112 -0.26 3.43 1.75
CA THR A 112 -0.97 4.13 2.83
C THR A 112 -0.03 5.15 3.50
N PRO A 113 -0.39 6.45 3.61
CA PRO A 113 0.53 7.54 3.99
C PRO A 113 1.43 7.28 5.21
N GLU A 114 0.93 6.57 6.22
CA GLU A 114 1.65 6.26 7.45
C GLU A 114 2.72 5.14 7.32
N PHE A 115 2.69 4.34 6.25
CA PHE A 115 3.64 3.25 5.96
C PHE A 115 4.60 3.57 4.81
N VAL A 116 4.33 4.65 4.06
CA VAL A 116 5.10 5.07 2.90
C VAL A 116 6.43 5.68 3.36
N ALA A 117 7.52 5.36 2.66
CA ALA A 117 8.85 5.87 2.98
C ALA A 117 9.06 7.33 2.50
N PRO A 118 9.96 8.11 3.11
CA PRO A 118 10.21 9.50 2.74
C PRO A 118 10.56 9.69 1.25
N GLU A 119 11.37 8.79 0.69
CA GLU A 119 11.76 8.84 -0.72
C GLU A 119 10.58 8.65 -1.68
N VAL A 120 9.55 7.90 -1.29
CA VAL A 120 8.33 7.72 -2.10
C VAL A 120 7.53 9.02 -2.12
N ILE A 121 7.36 9.67 -0.96
CA ILE A 121 6.65 10.97 -0.86
C ILE A 121 7.36 12.05 -1.69
N ASN A 122 8.70 12.04 -1.67
CA ASN A 122 9.52 12.99 -2.40
C ASN A 122 9.66 12.68 -3.90
N TYR A 123 9.01 11.62 -4.39
CA TYR A 123 9.14 11.15 -5.77
C TYR A 123 10.58 10.84 -6.18
N GLU A 124 11.38 10.34 -5.23
CA GLU A 124 12.73 9.87 -5.48
C GLU A 124 12.72 8.39 -5.91
N SER A 125 13.82 7.92 -6.49
CA SER A 125 13.93 6.51 -6.88
C SER A 125 13.79 5.62 -5.64
N VAL A 126 12.93 4.60 -5.67
CA VAL A 126 12.83 3.59 -4.60
C VAL A 126 13.95 2.55 -4.71
N GLY A 127 14.10 1.73 -3.66
CA GLY A 127 15.07 0.63 -3.61
C GLY A 127 14.66 -0.43 -2.59
N LEU A 128 15.49 -1.45 -2.37
CA LEU A 128 15.21 -2.51 -1.39
C LEU A 128 15.10 -1.94 0.04
N GLU A 129 15.80 -0.84 0.31
CA GLU A 129 15.78 -0.10 1.57
C GLU A 129 14.45 0.61 1.83
N THR A 130 13.62 0.79 0.79
CA THR A 130 12.27 1.35 0.91
C THR A 130 11.39 0.41 1.72
N ASP A 131 11.45 -0.91 1.48
CA ASP A 131 10.71 -1.89 2.28
C ASP A 131 11.18 -1.92 3.75
N MET A 132 12.46 -1.62 4.00
CA MET A 132 13.02 -1.61 5.35
C MET A 132 12.41 -0.50 6.22
N TRP A 133 11.95 0.60 5.62
CA TRP A 133 11.16 1.62 6.31
C TRP A 133 9.83 1.04 6.80
N SER A 134 9.06 0.42 5.91
CA SER A 134 7.77 -0.20 6.24
C SER A 134 7.90 -1.28 7.31
N ILE A 135 8.99 -2.07 7.28
CA ILE A 135 9.33 -3.03 8.34
C ILE A 135 9.56 -2.33 9.68
N GLY A 136 10.23 -1.17 9.69
CA GLY A 136 10.40 -0.35 10.89
C GLY A 136 9.06 0.16 11.46
N VAL A 137 8.18 0.63 10.58
CA VAL A 137 6.82 1.06 10.96
C VAL A 137 6.01 -0.11 11.54
N ILE A 138 6.02 -1.27 10.88
CA ILE A 138 5.36 -2.49 11.37
C ILE A 138 5.89 -2.88 12.75
N CYS A 139 7.21 -2.82 12.97
CA CYS A 139 7.82 -3.13 14.26
C CYS A 139 7.36 -2.17 15.36
N PHE A 140 7.29 -0.87 15.06
CA PHE A 140 6.79 0.14 16.00
C PHE A 140 5.34 -0.17 16.39
N VAL A 141 4.46 -0.40 15.40
CA VAL A 141 3.04 -0.71 15.65
C VAL A 141 2.88 -2.02 16.43
N LEU A 142 3.69 -3.05 16.14
CA LEU A 142 3.64 -4.32 16.88
C LEU A 142 3.98 -4.16 18.37
N LEU A 143 4.81 -3.19 18.73
CA LEU A 143 5.27 -2.97 20.11
C LEU A 143 4.41 -1.97 20.88
N SER A 144 3.89 -0.94 20.23
CA SER A 144 3.12 0.14 20.88
C SER A 144 1.61 0.09 20.60
N GLY A 145 1.21 -0.50 19.47
CA GLY A 145 -0.14 -0.40 18.95
C GLY A 145 -0.46 0.95 18.30
N GLU A 146 0.54 1.79 18.06
CA GLU A 146 0.40 3.12 17.44
C GLU A 146 1.28 3.24 16.20
N SER A 147 0.93 4.15 15.30
CA SER A 147 1.77 4.48 14.14
C SER A 147 2.78 5.57 14.52
N PRO A 148 4.07 5.43 14.18
CA PRO A 148 5.13 6.37 14.56
C PRO A 148 4.98 7.76 13.95
N PHE A 149 4.24 7.87 12.83
CA PHE A 149 4.11 9.12 12.08
C PHE A 149 2.65 9.60 11.98
N GLN A 150 1.75 9.07 12.81
CA GLN A 150 0.33 9.45 12.76
C GLN A 150 0.14 10.91 13.21
N GLY A 151 -0.17 11.79 12.26
CA GLY A 151 -0.64 13.16 12.54
C GLY A 151 -2.16 13.24 12.72
N ASN A 152 -2.67 14.44 12.99
CA ASN A 152 -4.12 14.70 13.06
C ASN A 152 -4.81 14.64 11.70
N ASN A 153 -4.03 14.75 10.61
CA ASN A 153 -4.48 14.64 9.23
C ASN A 153 -3.36 14.07 8.34
N ASP A 154 -3.68 13.80 7.08
CA ASP A 154 -2.71 13.23 6.12
C ASP A 154 -1.54 14.18 5.85
N ALA A 155 -1.74 15.49 5.81
CA ALA A 155 -0.66 16.45 5.56
C ALA A 155 0.36 16.47 6.71
N GLU A 156 -0.11 16.42 7.96
CA GLU A 156 0.74 16.32 9.14
C GLU A 156 1.47 14.97 9.18
N THR A 157 0.77 13.88 8.84
CA THR A 157 1.36 12.54 8.74
C THR A 157 2.50 12.52 7.72
N LEU A 158 2.27 13.05 6.51
CA LEU A 158 3.28 13.14 5.46
C LEU A 158 4.46 14.04 5.86
N ALA A 159 4.22 15.12 6.62
CA ALA A 159 5.27 15.99 7.14
C ALA A 159 6.18 15.26 8.15
N LEU A 160 5.60 14.49 9.08
CA LEU A 160 6.33 13.66 10.03
C LEU A 160 7.17 12.59 9.32
N VAL A 161 6.60 11.90 8.33
CA VAL A 161 7.33 10.94 7.49
C VAL A 161 8.49 11.63 6.76
N THR A 162 8.25 12.75 6.10
CA THR A 162 9.28 13.49 5.33
C THR A 162 10.44 13.97 6.23
N ALA A 163 10.13 14.33 7.46
CA ALA A 163 11.11 14.71 8.47
C ALA A 163 11.81 13.48 9.12
N ALA A 164 11.25 12.27 8.94
CA ALA A 164 11.56 11.09 9.75
C ALA A 164 11.50 11.38 11.26
N SER A 165 10.50 12.16 11.67
CA SER A 165 10.33 12.64 13.03
C SER A 165 9.29 11.77 13.74
N PHE A 166 9.74 11.00 14.73
CA PHE A 166 8.90 10.19 15.61
C PHE A 166 9.53 10.13 17.00
N GLU A 167 8.75 9.75 18.00
CA GLU A 167 9.20 9.62 19.38
C GLU A 167 8.74 8.30 19.99
N PHE A 168 9.48 7.81 20.98
CA PHE A 168 9.06 6.68 21.80
C PHE A 168 8.30 7.22 23.00
N ASP A 169 6.97 7.29 22.89
CA ASP A 169 6.12 7.82 23.96
C ASP A 169 6.29 6.99 25.25
N GLN A 170 6.39 7.68 26.39
CA GLN A 170 6.66 7.01 27.66
C GLN A 170 5.55 6.00 28.03
N GLU A 171 4.30 6.26 27.67
CA GLU A 171 3.17 5.39 28.02
C GLU A 171 3.23 4.00 27.35
N SER A 172 3.66 3.96 26.08
CA SER A 172 3.78 2.72 25.29
C SER A 172 5.15 2.06 25.41
N PHE A 173 6.22 2.84 25.59
CA PHE A 173 7.60 2.35 25.49
C PHE A 173 8.36 2.27 26.82
N GLU A 174 7.70 2.48 27.96
CA GLU A 174 8.30 2.31 29.30
C GLU A 174 8.87 0.91 29.52
N ASP A 175 8.12 -0.13 29.16
CA ASP A 175 8.49 -1.54 29.37
C ASP A 175 9.17 -2.18 28.14
N ILE A 176 9.44 -1.42 27.08
CA ILE A 176 10.07 -1.91 25.84
C ILE A 176 11.59 -1.76 25.92
N SER A 177 12.32 -2.81 25.57
CA SER A 177 13.79 -2.82 25.66
C SER A 177 14.47 -1.75 24.81
N ASP A 178 15.62 -1.26 25.27
CA ASP A 178 16.45 -0.33 24.49
C ASP A 178 16.94 -0.95 23.19
N GLN A 179 17.12 -2.29 23.14
CA GLN A 179 17.47 -2.99 21.91
C GLN A 179 16.34 -2.93 20.87
N ALA A 180 15.07 -2.98 21.29
CA ALA A 180 13.94 -2.81 20.39
C ALA A 180 13.86 -1.39 19.83
N LYS A 181 14.07 -0.39 20.70
CA LYS A 181 14.10 1.03 20.33
C LYS A 181 15.24 1.30 19.33
N ASP A 182 16.42 0.75 19.58
CA ASP A 182 17.57 0.84 18.68
C ASP A 182 17.31 0.14 17.33
N PHE A 183 16.67 -1.03 17.34
CA PHE A 183 16.26 -1.74 16.14
C PHE A 183 15.34 -0.89 15.25
N ILE A 184 14.29 -0.32 15.84
CA ILE A 184 13.36 0.59 15.15
C ILE A 184 14.11 1.81 14.60
N SER A 185 14.93 2.45 15.43
CA SER A 185 15.69 3.66 15.06
C SER A 185 16.70 3.41 13.95
N SER A 186 17.20 2.17 13.86
CA SER A 186 18.10 1.73 12.79
C SER A 186 17.39 1.44 11.47
N LEU A 187 16.06 1.30 11.46
CA LEU A 187 15.23 1.14 10.26
C LEU A 187 14.56 2.45 9.83
N LEU A 188 14.08 3.27 10.77
CA LEU A 188 13.37 4.52 10.51
C LEU A 188 14.33 5.70 10.33
N LYS A 189 15.25 5.60 9.37
CA LYS A 189 16.18 6.68 9.00
C LYS A 189 15.76 7.38 7.73
N LYS A 190 15.90 8.71 7.72
CA LYS A 190 15.63 9.57 6.56
C LYS A 190 16.50 9.17 5.37
N ASP A 191 17.82 9.08 5.57
CA ASP A 191 18.71 8.54 4.53
C ASP A 191 18.55 7.02 4.46
N ARG A 192 17.93 6.55 3.39
CA ARG A 192 17.67 5.12 3.14
C ARG A 192 18.92 4.26 3.16
N ARG A 193 20.10 4.79 2.79
CA ARG A 193 21.38 4.05 2.78
C ARG A 193 21.87 3.72 4.19
N CYS A 194 21.37 4.45 5.18
CA CYS A 194 21.71 4.25 6.59
C CYS A 194 20.80 3.23 7.28
N ARG A 195 19.73 2.76 6.61
CA ARG A 195 18.82 1.76 7.13
C ARG A 195 19.48 0.39 7.16
N LEU A 196 19.11 -0.45 8.13
CA LEU A 196 19.53 -1.86 8.11
C LEU A 196 18.96 -2.55 6.87
N SER A 197 19.76 -3.41 6.23
CA SER A 197 19.24 -4.41 5.29
C SER A 197 18.63 -5.59 6.05
N CYS A 198 17.82 -6.43 5.39
CA CYS A 198 17.26 -7.63 6.02
C CYS A 198 18.34 -8.49 6.72
N THR A 199 19.51 -8.67 6.10
CA THR A 199 20.63 -9.43 6.67
C THR A 199 21.16 -8.80 7.96
N LYS A 200 21.36 -7.47 7.97
CA LYS A 200 21.83 -6.77 9.17
C LYS A 200 20.76 -6.72 10.26
N ALA A 201 19.49 -6.58 9.88
CA ALA A 201 18.36 -6.59 10.78
C ALA A 201 18.17 -7.95 11.47
N LEU A 202 18.31 -9.07 10.75
CA LEU A 202 18.28 -10.42 11.33
C LEU A 202 19.44 -10.69 12.30
N ALA A 203 20.59 -10.05 12.09
CA ALA A 203 21.75 -10.13 12.97
C ALA A 203 21.71 -9.13 14.15
N HIS A 204 20.66 -8.30 14.24
CA HIS A 204 20.58 -7.26 15.26
C HIS A 204 20.48 -7.85 16.68
N PRO A 205 21.09 -7.24 17.71
CA PRO A 205 21.03 -7.74 19.08
C PRO A 205 19.61 -8.00 19.60
N TRP A 206 18.64 -7.17 19.21
CA TRP A 206 17.24 -7.38 19.56
C TRP A 206 16.69 -8.75 19.12
N MET A 207 17.06 -9.22 17.92
CA MET A 207 16.66 -10.54 17.41
C MET A 207 17.36 -11.67 18.16
N ALA A 208 18.64 -11.48 18.48
CA ALA A 208 19.46 -12.47 19.18
C ALA A 208 19.09 -12.65 20.67
N SER A 209 18.46 -11.63 21.28
CA SER A 209 18.13 -11.62 22.72
C SER A 209 17.10 -12.67 23.14
N PHE A 210 16.30 -13.22 22.22
CA PHE A 210 15.14 -14.07 22.55
C PHE A 210 15.30 -15.53 22.12
N THR A 211 16.53 -16.04 22.10
CA THR A 211 16.79 -17.47 21.94
C THR A 211 16.15 -18.28 23.09
N PRO A 212 15.79 -19.56 22.88
CA PRO A 212 15.13 -20.39 23.90
C PRO A 212 15.87 -20.48 25.25
N LEU A 213 17.17 -20.17 25.26
CA LEU A 213 18.07 -20.17 26.41
C LEU A 213 17.97 -18.92 27.30
N ASN A 214 17.38 -17.82 26.80
CA ASN A 214 17.38 -16.51 27.46
C ASN A 214 15.96 -16.10 27.90
N ARG A 215 15.26 -17.00 28.61
CA ARG A 215 13.88 -16.78 29.09
C ARG A 215 13.86 -15.82 30.28
N ARG A 216 13.93 -14.52 30.01
CA ARG A 216 13.52 -13.52 31.00
C ARG A 216 11.99 -13.46 31.04
N PRO A 217 11.36 -13.31 32.21
CA PRO A 217 9.93 -13.00 32.29
C PRO A 217 9.68 -11.69 31.54
N THR A 218 8.74 -11.69 30.59
CA THR A 218 8.36 -10.48 29.83
C THR A 218 6.91 -10.16 30.10
N LYS A 219 6.60 -8.89 30.32
CA LYS A 219 5.23 -8.42 30.52
C LYS A 219 4.46 -8.52 29.19
N SER A 220 3.16 -8.80 29.30
CA SER A 220 2.24 -8.62 28.18
C SER A 220 2.22 -7.15 27.78
N LEU A 221 2.29 -6.89 26.48
CA LEU A 221 2.14 -5.55 25.92
C LEU A 221 0.69 -5.11 26.01
N LYS A 222 0.49 -3.81 26.25
CA LYS A 222 -0.83 -3.16 26.25
C LYS A 222 -1.44 -3.26 24.85
N LYS A 223 -2.75 -3.46 24.76
CA LYS A 223 -3.45 -3.73 23.49
C LYS A 223 -4.47 -2.66 23.11
N GLU A 224 -4.78 -1.75 24.03
CA GLU A 224 -5.82 -0.73 23.89
C GLU A 224 -5.53 0.22 22.73
N LYS A 225 -4.26 0.62 22.58
CA LYS A 225 -3.79 1.44 21.46
C LYS A 225 -3.91 0.69 20.14
N MET A 226 -3.48 -0.58 20.10
CA MET A 226 -3.59 -1.42 18.90
C MET A 226 -5.06 -1.66 18.48
N ARG A 227 -5.97 -1.91 19.42
CA ARG A 227 -7.41 -2.02 19.13
C ARG A 227 -7.97 -0.76 18.48
N ARG A 228 -7.62 0.41 19.01
CA ARG A 228 -8.02 1.70 18.43
C ARG A 228 -7.42 1.90 17.05
N PHE A 229 -6.15 1.54 16.86
CA PHE A 229 -5.47 1.59 15.57
C PHE A 229 -6.16 0.73 14.51
N LEU A 230 -6.51 -0.52 14.82
CA LEU A 230 -7.23 -1.40 13.90
C LEU A 230 -8.67 -0.93 13.63
N ALA A 231 -9.38 -0.45 14.65
CA ALA A 231 -10.75 0.05 14.49
C ALA A 231 -10.82 1.25 13.52
N LYS A 232 -9.86 2.18 13.58
CA LYS A 232 -9.77 3.31 12.64
C LYS A 232 -9.54 2.88 11.19
N ARG A 233 -8.93 1.72 10.97
CA ARG A 233 -8.65 1.18 9.63
C ARG A 233 -9.83 0.43 9.05
N LYS A 234 -10.62 -0.28 9.88
CA LYS A 234 -11.88 -0.93 9.44
C LYS A 234 -12.90 0.06 8.87
N TRP A 235 -12.78 1.34 9.19
CA TRP A 235 -13.65 2.42 8.71
C TRP A 235 -13.10 3.19 7.49
N LYS A 236 -11.87 2.90 7.04
CA LYS A 236 -11.38 3.35 5.73
C LYS A 236 -11.89 2.34 4.68
N PRO A 237 -12.39 2.76 3.51
CA PRO A 237 -12.78 1.82 2.46
C PRO A 237 -11.53 1.11 1.93
N CYS A 238 -11.20 -0.03 2.54
CA CYS A 238 -10.22 -0.96 2.02
C CYS A 238 -11.00 -2.02 1.24
N PHE A 239 -10.69 -2.17 -0.05
CA PHE A 239 -11.11 -3.34 -0.82
C PHE A 239 -10.56 -4.58 -0.10
N ARG A 240 -11.42 -5.25 0.67
CA ARG A 240 -11.12 -6.50 1.35
C ARG A 240 -11.45 -7.65 0.40
N PHE A 241 -10.42 -8.28 -0.14
CA PHE A 241 -10.51 -9.69 -0.50
C PHE A 241 -9.81 -10.47 0.60
N ILE A 242 -10.59 -11.28 1.33
CA ILE A 242 -10.27 -12.56 1.97
C ILE A 242 -11.45 -12.86 2.93
N HIS A 243 -12.36 -13.75 2.50
CA HIS A 243 -13.36 -14.37 3.36
C HIS A 243 -12.78 -15.66 3.97
N HIS A 244 -13.00 -15.85 5.27
CA HIS A 244 -12.72 -17.11 5.96
C HIS A 244 -13.76 -18.19 5.56
N HIS A 245 -13.32 -19.41 5.25
CA HIS A 245 -14.20 -20.58 5.13
C HIS A 245 -13.55 -21.81 5.78
N HIS A 246 -14.25 -22.45 6.73
CA HIS A 246 -13.87 -23.70 7.40
C HIS A 246 -14.56 -24.91 6.73
N PRO A 247 -13.88 -26.04 6.46
CA PRO A 247 -14.38 -27.10 5.56
C PRO A 247 -15.09 -28.25 6.30
N SER A 248 -16.22 -27.99 6.97
CA SER A 248 -17.03 -29.08 7.55
C SER A 248 -18.55 -28.88 7.52
N HIS A 249 -19.06 -27.96 6.69
CA HIS A 249 -20.49 -27.82 6.45
C HIS A 249 -20.80 -27.97 4.95
N PRO A 250 -21.91 -28.65 4.58
CA PRO A 250 -22.35 -28.72 3.20
C PRO A 250 -22.63 -27.29 2.71
N GLU A 251 -22.34 -27.02 1.44
CA GLU A 251 -22.41 -25.70 0.79
C GLU A 251 -23.47 -24.76 1.40
N PRO A 252 -23.09 -23.59 1.92
CA PRO A 252 -24.00 -22.47 1.94
C PRO A 252 -23.80 -21.74 0.61
N GLY A 253 -24.80 -21.81 -0.26
CA GLY A 253 -25.10 -20.64 -1.08
C GLY A 253 -25.08 -19.42 -0.16
N TRP A 254 -24.47 -18.33 -0.62
CA TRP A 254 -24.38 -17.05 0.07
C TRP A 254 -25.61 -16.84 0.94
N SER A 255 -25.45 -16.63 2.26
CA SER A 255 -26.63 -16.31 3.07
C SER A 255 -27.26 -15.06 2.47
N GLN A 256 -28.59 -15.02 2.43
CA GLN A 256 -29.32 -13.86 1.93
C GLN A 256 -28.82 -12.56 2.60
N GLU A 257 -28.45 -12.65 3.88
CA GLU A 257 -27.86 -11.58 4.68
C GLU A 257 -26.51 -11.08 4.14
N ALA A 258 -25.66 -11.96 3.61
CA ALA A 258 -24.37 -11.60 3.03
C ALA A 258 -24.52 -10.95 1.65
N GLU A 259 -25.43 -11.46 0.81
CA GLU A 259 -25.78 -10.83 -0.46
C GLU A 259 -26.38 -9.43 -0.23
N GLU A 260 -27.28 -9.31 0.74
CA GLU A 260 -27.88 -8.03 1.14
C GLU A 260 -26.83 -7.06 1.69
N ALA A 261 -25.86 -7.53 2.48
CA ALA A 261 -24.77 -6.70 2.99
C ALA A 261 -23.85 -6.18 1.88
N ILE A 262 -23.51 -7.02 0.90
CA ILE A 262 -22.67 -6.62 -0.25
C ILE A 262 -23.42 -5.65 -1.16
N GLN A 263 -24.70 -5.91 -1.45
CA GLN A 263 -25.53 -5.00 -2.23
C GLN A 263 -25.71 -3.66 -1.51
N SER A 264 -25.88 -3.69 -0.18
CA SER A 264 -25.95 -2.48 0.64
C SER A 264 -24.64 -1.70 0.60
N LEU A 265 -23.49 -2.38 0.71
CA LEU A 265 -22.18 -1.74 0.65
C LEU A 265 -21.86 -1.17 -0.73
N ASP A 266 -22.15 -1.90 -1.82
CA ASP A 266 -21.99 -1.40 -3.19
C ASP A 266 -22.83 -0.15 -3.41
N LYS A 267 -24.08 -0.15 -2.91
CA LYS A 267 -24.96 1.02 -2.97
C LYS A 267 -24.47 2.21 -2.13
N GLN A 268 -23.78 1.96 -1.02
CA GLN A 268 -23.19 3.03 -0.19
C GLN A 268 -21.91 3.62 -0.81
N LEU A 269 -21.13 2.82 -1.54
CA LEU A 269 -19.89 3.25 -2.20
C LEU A 269 -20.14 3.96 -3.53
N GLN A 270 -21.31 3.76 -4.13
CA GLN A 270 -21.72 4.40 -5.37
C GLN A 270 -21.62 5.93 -5.28
N SER A 271 -20.88 6.51 -6.24
CA SER A 271 -20.64 7.95 -6.32
C SER A 271 -20.49 8.40 -7.77
N GLU A 272 -21.11 9.54 -8.09
CA GLU A 272 -20.95 10.20 -9.39
C GLU A 272 -19.49 10.64 -9.61
N PRO A 273 -19.02 10.73 -10.87
CA PRO A 273 -17.68 11.20 -11.17
C PRO A 273 -17.48 12.62 -10.62
N ARG A 274 -16.34 12.88 -9.98
CA ARG A 274 -15.98 14.20 -9.48
C ARG A 274 -14.49 14.46 -9.65
N PHE A 275 -14.15 15.60 -10.25
CA PHE A 275 -12.77 16.05 -10.34
C PHE A 275 -12.28 16.55 -8.98
N GLN A 276 -11.39 15.79 -8.36
CA GLN A 276 -10.64 16.24 -7.18
C GLN A 276 -9.52 17.21 -7.59
N ARG A 277 -8.95 17.01 -8.78
CA ARG A 277 -8.02 17.94 -9.41
C ARG A 277 -8.45 18.20 -10.84
N ALA A 278 -8.85 19.44 -11.11
CA ALA A 278 -9.20 19.88 -12.46
C ALA A 278 -7.94 20.12 -13.32
N LEU A 279 -8.14 20.15 -14.64
CA LEU A 279 -7.13 20.60 -15.59
C LEU A 279 -6.69 22.04 -15.30
N LYS A 280 -5.48 22.39 -15.75
CA LYS A 280 -4.93 23.74 -15.66
C LYS A 280 -4.50 24.22 -17.03
N ASP A 281 -4.72 25.51 -17.27
CA ASP A 281 -4.27 26.17 -18.49
C ASP A 281 -2.76 26.06 -18.64
N ALA A 282 -2.30 25.93 -19.89
CA ALA A 282 -0.89 25.79 -20.23
C ALA A 282 -0.54 26.61 -21.47
N THR A 283 0.64 27.21 -21.46
CA THR A 283 1.24 27.87 -22.63
C THR A 283 2.62 27.28 -22.85
N LEU A 284 2.86 26.70 -24.03
CA LEU A 284 4.08 25.95 -24.35
C LEU A 284 4.58 26.30 -25.76
N PRO A 285 5.88 26.25 -26.04
CA PRO A 285 6.41 26.53 -27.38
C PRO A 285 6.12 25.40 -28.37
N LYS A 286 6.10 25.72 -29.67
CA LYS A 286 6.02 24.76 -30.77
C LYS A 286 7.10 23.67 -30.63
N GLY A 287 6.70 22.42 -30.87
CA GLY A 287 7.58 21.24 -30.77
C GLY A 287 7.74 20.68 -29.36
N ALA A 288 7.26 21.36 -28.30
CA ALA A 288 7.24 20.80 -26.95
C ALA A 288 6.25 19.63 -26.82
N THR A 289 6.25 18.98 -25.65
CA THR A 289 5.24 17.99 -25.28
C THR A 289 4.34 18.57 -24.21
N ALA A 290 3.02 18.62 -24.46
CA ALA A 290 2.05 18.97 -23.44
C ALA A 290 1.58 17.72 -22.71
N ARG A 291 1.41 17.81 -21.38
CA ARG A 291 0.74 16.80 -20.57
C ARG A 291 -0.36 17.47 -19.75
N LEU A 292 -1.60 17.20 -20.11
CA LEU A 292 -2.79 17.71 -19.41
C LEU A 292 -3.27 16.64 -18.43
N THR A 293 -3.20 16.92 -17.13
CA THR A 293 -3.53 15.95 -16.08
C THR A 293 -4.67 16.41 -15.20
N CYS A 294 -5.60 15.50 -14.91
CA CYS A 294 -6.66 15.70 -13.92
C CYS A 294 -6.81 14.44 -13.04
N LEU A 295 -7.41 14.59 -11.86
CA LEU A 295 -7.71 13.49 -10.94
C LEU A 295 -9.22 13.40 -10.79
N VAL A 296 -9.81 12.28 -11.19
CA VAL A 296 -11.26 12.03 -11.12
C VAL A 296 -11.55 10.83 -10.24
N ASN A 297 -12.44 11.03 -9.27
CA ASN A 297 -12.93 9.96 -8.40
C ASN A 297 -14.37 9.60 -8.80
N GLY A 298 -14.79 8.37 -8.53
CA GLY A 298 -16.16 7.92 -8.72
C GLY A 298 -16.23 6.39 -8.66
N TYR A 299 -17.37 5.86 -8.24
CA TYR A 299 -17.60 4.41 -8.21
C TYR A 299 -19.01 4.07 -8.73
N PRO A 300 -19.15 3.18 -9.72
CA PRO A 300 -18.11 2.45 -10.46
C PRO A 300 -17.11 3.39 -11.17
N GLN A 301 -15.92 2.86 -11.48
CA GLN A 301 -14.81 3.64 -12.05
C GLN A 301 -15.27 4.40 -13.32
N PRO A 302 -15.09 5.73 -13.38
CA PRO A 302 -15.56 6.52 -14.51
C PRO A 302 -14.80 6.21 -15.80
N GLN A 303 -15.50 6.10 -16.93
CA GLN A 303 -14.89 6.12 -18.25
C GLN A 303 -14.55 7.55 -18.65
N VAL A 304 -13.34 7.78 -19.16
CA VAL A 304 -12.86 9.11 -19.55
C VAL A 304 -12.81 9.28 -21.06
N LYS A 305 -13.27 10.45 -21.52
CA LYS A 305 -13.18 10.90 -22.91
C LYS A 305 -12.59 12.31 -22.96
N TRP A 306 -11.72 12.53 -23.93
CA TRP A 306 -11.09 13.84 -24.16
C TRP A 306 -11.70 14.52 -25.37
N LEU A 307 -11.93 15.83 -25.25
CA LEU A 307 -12.39 16.68 -26.35
C LEU A 307 -11.44 17.86 -26.53
N GLN A 308 -11.18 18.24 -27.78
CA GLN A 308 -10.51 19.48 -28.16
C GLN A 308 -11.51 20.32 -28.97
N ASN A 309 -11.84 21.51 -28.49
CA ASN A 309 -12.81 22.41 -29.13
C ASN A 309 -14.12 21.67 -29.49
N GLU A 310 -14.70 20.97 -28.50
CA GLU A 310 -15.93 20.16 -28.60
C GLU A 310 -15.83 18.90 -29.49
N LYS A 311 -14.67 18.60 -30.08
CA LYS A 311 -14.49 17.40 -30.91
C LYS A 311 -13.72 16.32 -30.15
N PRO A 312 -14.12 15.04 -30.23
CA PRO A 312 -13.38 13.94 -29.61
C PRO A 312 -11.93 13.91 -30.08
N VAL A 313 -11.00 13.81 -29.13
CA VAL A 313 -9.59 13.55 -29.43
C VAL A 313 -9.45 12.04 -29.70
N SER A 314 -8.62 11.68 -30.68
CA SER A 314 -8.31 10.28 -30.99
C SER A 314 -6.83 10.01 -30.74
N GLU A 315 -6.51 8.82 -30.28
CA GLU A 315 -5.12 8.40 -30.09
C GLU A 315 -4.38 8.33 -31.44
N SER A 316 -3.10 8.67 -31.40
CA SER A 316 -2.20 8.60 -32.55
C SER A 316 -0.75 8.54 -32.08
N ASN A 317 0.20 8.44 -33.00
CA ASN A 317 1.63 8.46 -32.64
C ASN A 317 2.08 9.72 -31.87
N ARG A 318 1.30 10.82 -31.93
CA ARG A 318 1.57 12.06 -31.18
C ARG A 318 0.63 12.26 -29.98
N VAL A 319 -0.41 11.45 -29.85
CA VAL A 319 -1.48 11.67 -28.87
C VAL A 319 -1.72 10.40 -28.09
N THR A 320 -1.45 10.43 -26.79
CA THR A 320 -1.62 9.28 -25.88
C THR A 320 -2.55 9.65 -24.74
N MET A 321 -3.46 8.75 -24.40
CA MET A 321 -4.38 8.91 -23.27
C MET A 321 -4.08 7.83 -22.22
N GLU A 322 -3.87 8.25 -20.98
CA GLU A 322 -3.55 7.35 -19.88
C GLU A 322 -4.61 7.52 -18.78
N GLN A 323 -5.17 6.41 -18.30
CA GLN A 323 -6.06 6.37 -17.13
C GLN A 323 -5.55 5.33 -16.14
N HIS A 324 -5.31 5.76 -14.91
CA HIS A 324 -4.83 4.91 -13.82
C HIS A 324 -5.97 4.51 -12.88
N GLU A 325 -5.78 3.41 -12.13
CA GLU A 325 -6.76 2.91 -11.15
C GLU A 325 -7.02 3.89 -10.01
N ASP A 326 -6.04 4.74 -9.67
CA ASP A 326 -6.16 5.81 -8.67
C ASP A 326 -6.96 7.03 -9.14
N GLY A 327 -7.46 7.02 -10.39
CA GLY A 327 -8.24 8.10 -10.98
C GLY A 327 -7.41 9.17 -11.70
N LEU A 328 -6.08 9.03 -11.76
CA LEU A 328 -5.24 9.95 -12.53
C LEU A 328 -5.45 9.75 -14.03
N CYS A 329 -5.84 10.82 -14.72
CA CYS A 329 -6.07 10.82 -16.16
C CYS A 329 -5.14 11.83 -16.83
N SER A 330 -4.44 11.40 -17.88
CA SER A 330 -3.50 12.23 -18.64
C SER A 330 -3.80 12.20 -20.14
N LEU A 331 -3.78 13.38 -20.77
CA LEU A 331 -3.67 13.52 -22.23
C LEU A 331 -2.28 14.07 -22.56
N VAL A 332 -1.52 13.33 -23.35
CA VAL A 332 -0.16 13.70 -23.78
C VAL A 332 -0.18 14.04 -25.26
N LEU A 333 0.33 15.23 -25.60
CA LEU A 333 0.47 15.72 -26.97
C LEU A 333 1.96 15.94 -27.25
N ALA A 334 2.57 15.09 -28.05
CA ALA A 334 3.98 15.19 -28.43
C ALA A 334 4.17 16.01 -29.71
N GLY A 335 5.17 16.90 -29.71
CA GLY A 335 5.53 17.71 -30.86
C GLY A 335 4.44 18.73 -31.22
N LEU A 336 4.13 19.63 -30.27
CA LEU A 336 3.04 20.60 -30.40
C LEU A 336 3.11 21.43 -31.70
N GLU A 337 1.99 21.50 -32.40
CA GLU A 337 1.75 22.36 -33.55
C GLU A 337 0.78 23.50 -33.19
N PRO A 338 0.77 24.63 -33.92
CA PRO A 338 -0.18 25.73 -33.68
C PRO A 338 -1.66 25.29 -33.66
N SER A 339 -2.00 24.25 -34.45
CA SER A 339 -3.32 23.59 -34.52
C SER A 339 -3.72 22.87 -33.23
N ASP A 340 -2.77 22.51 -32.36
CA ASP A 340 -3.05 21.86 -31.08
C ASP A 340 -3.56 22.86 -30.03
N SER A 341 -3.49 24.17 -30.31
CA SER A 341 -4.07 25.20 -29.44
C SER A 341 -5.60 25.06 -29.39
N GLY A 342 -6.17 25.20 -28.19
CA GLY A 342 -7.62 25.06 -28.02
C GLY A 342 -8.03 24.88 -26.57
N VAL A 343 -9.33 24.67 -26.39
CA VAL A 343 -9.90 24.26 -25.10
C VAL A 343 -9.99 22.75 -25.09
N TYR A 344 -9.34 22.13 -24.11
CA TYR A 344 -9.40 20.71 -23.86
C TYR A 344 -10.35 20.43 -22.72
N VAL A 345 -11.24 19.45 -22.91
CA VAL A 345 -12.22 18.99 -21.92
C VAL A 345 -11.96 17.53 -21.61
N CYS A 346 -11.83 17.21 -20.31
CA CYS A 346 -11.88 15.85 -19.81
C CYS A 346 -13.30 15.57 -19.32
N ARG A 347 -13.98 14.62 -19.96
CA ARG A 347 -15.34 14.18 -19.64
C ARG A 347 -15.28 12.80 -19.00
N ALA A 348 -15.77 12.68 -17.78
CA ALA A 348 -15.78 11.43 -17.01
C ALA A 348 -17.22 11.00 -16.72
N SER A 349 -17.58 9.76 -17.07
CA SER A 349 -18.95 9.24 -16.92
C SER A 349 -18.98 7.86 -16.26
N ASN A 350 -19.94 7.62 -15.37
CA ASN A 350 -20.31 6.29 -14.90
C ASN A 350 -21.83 6.13 -14.92
N LYS A 351 -22.35 5.01 -14.36
CA LYS A 351 -23.80 4.72 -14.35
C LYS A 351 -24.65 5.71 -13.54
N LEU A 352 -24.02 6.53 -12.69
CA LEU A 352 -24.70 7.47 -11.80
C LEU A 352 -24.73 8.88 -12.35
N GLY A 353 -23.72 9.27 -13.12
CA GLY A 353 -23.65 10.62 -13.64
C GLY A 353 -22.37 10.90 -14.40
N GLU A 354 -22.13 12.20 -14.56
CA GLU A 354 -21.06 12.70 -15.40
C GLU A 354 -20.50 14.00 -14.83
N ALA A 355 -19.18 14.16 -14.94
CA ALA A 355 -18.51 15.41 -14.66
C ALA A 355 -17.58 15.80 -15.81
N MET A 356 -17.31 17.11 -15.91
CA MET A 356 -16.34 17.65 -16.85
C MET A 356 -15.40 18.64 -16.16
N CYS A 357 -14.16 18.72 -16.63
CA CYS A 357 -13.30 19.86 -16.37
C CYS A 357 -12.56 20.26 -17.66
N SER A 358 -12.13 21.51 -17.75
CA SER A 358 -11.54 22.07 -18.96
C SER A 358 -10.29 22.90 -18.68
N ALA A 359 -9.38 22.96 -19.65
CA ALA A 359 -8.25 23.87 -19.66
C ALA A 359 -7.94 24.37 -21.07
N LYS A 360 -7.35 25.55 -21.16
CA LYS A 360 -6.85 26.13 -22.40
C LYS A 360 -5.37 25.78 -22.59
N LEU A 361 -5.04 25.19 -23.74
CA LEU A 361 -3.68 25.02 -24.21
C LEU A 361 -3.38 26.06 -25.29
N LYS A 362 -2.30 26.81 -25.13
CA LYS A 362 -1.80 27.77 -26.12
C LYS A 362 -0.40 27.35 -26.57
N VAL A 363 -0.18 27.25 -27.88
CA VAL A 363 1.12 26.98 -28.47
C VAL A 363 1.76 28.28 -28.95
N GLU A 364 2.96 28.60 -28.45
CA GLU A 364 3.74 29.77 -28.86
C GLU A 364 4.62 29.45 -30.08
N MET A 365 4.75 30.43 -30.98
CA MET A 365 5.44 30.28 -32.27
C MET A 365 6.95 30.14 -32.14
#